data_AF-A0A7J4DRK0-F1
#
_entry.id   AF-A0A7J4DRK0-F1
#
_cell.length_a   1.000
_cell.length_b   1.000
_cell.length_c   1.000
_cell.angle_alpha   90.00
_cell.angle_beta   90.00
_cell.angle_gamma   90.00
#
_symmetry.space_group_name_H-M   'P 1'
#
loop_
_entity.id
_entity.type
_entity.pdbx_description
1 polymer ?
#
loop_
_entity_poly.entity_id
_entity_poly.type
_entity_poly.pdbx_seq_one_letter_code
_entity_poly.pdbx_strand_id
1 'polypeptide(L)'
;MRITSTNTSDRGTRTAAITAASLALADAGVPLRDLVAGVAVGKIDGVLVLDLDEVEDNYAEADMPIAMAPSLGQVVLLQINGVLTVEEFNAALQLARKGILEIYKLQKEALRKKYAETRVEG
;
A
#
# COMPACT_ATOMS: atom_id res chain seq x y z
N MET A 1 -5.56 10.15 3.76
CA MET A 1 -5.11 8.77 3.61
C MET A 1 -5.52 8.02 4.86
N ARG A 2 -6.53 7.16 4.77
CA ARG A 2 -6.91 6.27 5.88
C ARG A 2 -6.04 5.02 5.73
N ILE A 3 -5.59 4.45 6.85
CA ILE A 3 -4.85 3.19 6.83
C ILE A 3 -5.82 2.22 7.47
N THR A 4 -6.59 1.50 6.67
CA THR A 4 -7.67 0.65 7.18
C THR A 4 -7.10 -0.61 7.84
N SER A 5 -7.73 -0.97 8.96
CA SER A 5 -7.39 -2.11 9.81
C SER A 5 -7.82 -3.41 9.13
N THR A 6 -6.98 -4.45 9.17
CA THR A 6 -7.20 -5.76 8.52
C THR A 6 -8.39 -6.57 9.06
N ASN A 7 -9.22 -6.02 9.94
CA ASN A 7 -10.31 -6.71 10.65
C ASN A 7 -11.72 -6.34 10.15
N THR A 8 -11.83 -5.61 9.05
CA THR A 8 -13.08 -5.35 8.33
C THR A 8 -12.84 -5.59 6.84
N SER A 9 -13.84 -6.13 6.15
CA SER A 9 -13.80 -6.63 4.77
C SER A 9 -13.65 -5.52 3.71
N ASP A 10 -12.72 -4.60 3.90
CA ASP A 10 -12.42 -3.54 2.94
C ASP A 10 -11.57 -4.14 1.79
N ARG A 11 -11.94 -3.88 0.53
CA ARG A 11 -11.34 -4.51 -0.67
C ARG A 11 -9.82 -4.23 -0.84
N GLY A 12 -9.23 -3.36 -0.01
CA GLY A 12 -7.79 -3.17 0.16
C GLY A 12 -7.03 -4.28 0.93
N THR A 13 -7.71 -5.33 1.43
CA THR A 13 -7.12 -6.39 2.29
C THR A 13 -5.79 -6.96 1.79
N ARG A 14 -5.61 -7.17 0.48
CA ARG A 14 -4.33 -7.69 -0.08
C ARG A 14 -3.16 -6.74 0.16
N THR A 15 -3.37 -5.45 -0.10
CA THR A 15 -2.32 -4.42 0.04
C THR A 15 -1.99 -4.15 1.50
N ALA A 16 -3.01 -4.18 2.37
CA ALA A 16 -2.84 -4.12 3.82
C ALA A 16 -2.07 -5.34 4.34
N ALA A 17 -2.43 -6.55 3.90
CA ALA A 17 -1.77 -7.79 4.31
C ALA A 17 -0.29 -7.82 3.90
N ILE A 18 0.05 -7.39 2.68
CA ILE A 18 1.44 -7.30 2.23
C ILE A 18 2.24 -6.31 3.09
N THR A 19 1.66 -5.15 3.36
CA THR A 19 2.29 -4.10 4.18
C THR A 19 2.53 -4.59 5.62
N ALA A 20 1.54 -5.29 6.20
CA ALA A 20 1.62 -5.88 7.53
C ALA A 20 2.64 -7.03 7.59
N ALA A 21 2.65 -7.92 6.60
CA ALA A 21 3.61 -9.02 6.52
C ALA A 21 5.04 -8.49 6.38
N SER A 22 5.25 -7.43 5.58
CA SER A 22 6.55 -6.78 5.47
C SER A 22 7.04 -6.22 6.80
N LEU A 23 6.15 -5.60 7.58
CA LEU A 23 6.47 -5.10 8.92
C LEU A 23 6.76 -6.24 9.89
N ALA A 24 5.97 -7.31 9.89
CA ALA A 24 6.15 -8.46 10.76
C ALA A 24 7.49 -9.18 10.50
N LEU A 25 7.88 -9.34 9.23
CA LEU A 25 9.18 -9.90 8.86
C LEU A 25 10.34 -9.01 9.33
N ALA A 26 10.21 -7.69 9.20
CA ALA A 26 11.20 -6.75 9.70
C ALA A 26 11.31 -6.80 11.23
N ASP A 27 10.18 -6.92 11.93
CA ASP A 27 10.12 -7.02 13.39
C ASP A 27 10.70 -8.34 13.91
N ALA A 28 10.53 -9.43 13.16
CA ALA A 28 11.15 -10.72 13.44
C ALA A 28 12.68 -10.74 13.19
N GLY A 29 13.25 -9.64 12.70
CA GLY A 29 14.69 -9.55 12.39
C GLY A 29 15.11 -10.30 11.13
N VAL A 30 14.16 -10.65 10.25
CA VAL A 30 14.48 -11.28 8.97
C VAL A 30 15.18 -10.27 8.06
N PRO A 31 16.35 -10.59 7.47
CA PRO A 31 17.05 -9.67 6.58
C PRO A 31 16.25 -9.48 5.28
N LEU A 32 15.61 -8.32 5.15
CA LEU A 32 14.89 -7.90 3.95
C LEU A 32 15.74 -6.95 3.11
N ARG A 33 15.58 -7.00 1.78
CA ARG A 33 16.22 -6.03 0.86
C ARG A 33 15.62 -4.63 1.00
N ASP A 34 14.32 -4.57 1.23
CA ASP A 34 13.55 -3.35 1.48
C ASP A 34 12.21 -3.72 2.15
N LEU A 35 11.53 -2.74 2.75
CA LEU A 35 10.13 -2.89 3.14
C LEU A 35 9.24 -2.75 1.92
N VAL A 36 8.15 -3.51 1.93
CA VAL A 36 7.11 -3.45 0.90
C VAL A 36 5.90 -2.73 1.46
N ALA A 37 5.39 -1.78 0.69
CA ALA A 37 4.14 -1.08 0.96
C ALA A 37 3.24 -1.16 -0.28
N GLY A 38 1.95 -1.30 -0.05
CA GLY A 38 0.96 -1.36 -1.12
C GLY A 38 -0.24 -0.47 -0.88
N VAL A 39 -0.89 -0.10 -1.98
CA VAL A 39 -2.13 0.69 -2.04
C VAL A 39 -3.01 0.14 -3.16
N ALA A 40 -4.31 0.39 -3.09
CA ALA A 40 -5.23 0.18 -4.21
C ALA A 40 -5.56 1.54 -4.85
N VAL A 41 -5.59 1.58 -6.18
CA VAL A 41 -6.08 2.74 -6.92
C VAL A 41 -7.28 2.32 -7.73
N GLY A 42 -8.37 3.07 -7.63
CA GLY A 42 -9.59 2.81 -8.37
C GLY A 42 -9.95 3.93 -9.34
N LYS A 43 -10.94 3.65 -10.18
CA LYS A 43 -11.58 4.64 -11.06
C LYS A 43 -13.08 4.65 -10.82
N ILE A 44 -13.62 5.83 -10.51
CA ILE A 44 -15.06 6.06 -10.29
C ILE A 44 -15.47 7.29 -11.11
N ASP A 45 -16.48 7.16 -11.96
CA ASP A 45 -17.00 8.25 -12.81
C ASP A 45 -15.89 9.00 -13.58
N GLY A 46 -14.91 8.28 -14.12
CA GLY A 46 -13.76 8.89 -14.82
C GLY A 46 -12.66 9.48 -13.93
N VAL A 47 -12.81 9.45 -12.60
CA VAL A 47 -11.85 10.02 -11.64
C VAL A 47 -11.05 8.92 -10.94
N LEU A 48 -9.72 9.10 -10.88
CA LEU A 48 -8.84 8.19 -10.16
C LEU A 48 -8.82 8.51 -8.66
N VAL A 49 -9.04 7.48 -7.84
CA VAL A 49 -9.11 7.57 -6.38
C VAL A 49 -8.10 6.61 -5.76
N LEU A 50 -7.41 7.07 -4.70
CA LEU A 50 -6.48 6.26 -3.93
C LEU A 50 -7.21 5.67 -2.71
N ASP A 51 -7.04 4.37 -2.49
CA ASP A 51 -7.60 3.63 -1.35
C ASP A 51 -9.13 3.63 -1.33
N LEU A 52 -9.72 2.91 -2.30
CA LEU A 52 -11.17 2.74 -2.46
C LEU A 52 -11.81 2.12 -1.21
N ASP A 53 -12.95 2.67 -0.79
CA ASP A 53 -13.83 2.05 0.19
C ASP A 53 -14.68 0.92 -0.46
N GLU A 54 -15.21 0.00 0.35
CA GLU A 54 -16.03 -1.14 -0.13
C GLU A 54 -17.25 -0.67 -0.94
N VAL A 55 -17.85 0.46 -0.54
CA VAL A 55 -18.99 1.09 -1.24
C VAL A 55 -18.57 1.67 -2.59
N GLU A 56 -17.38 2.26 -2.66
CA GLU A 56 -16.83 2.93 -3.84
C GLU A 56 -16.42 1.92 -4.92
N ASP A 57 -15.91 0.76 -4.51
CA ASP A 57 -15.43 -0.30 -5.39
C ASP A 57 -16.56 -1.05 -6.09
N ASN A 58 -17.75 -1.15 -5.47
CA ASN A 58 -18.93 -1.76 -6.12
C ASN A 58 -19.40 -1.00 -7.35
N TYR A 59 -19.05 0.29 -7.46
CA TYR A 59 -19.37 1.15 -8.60
C TYR A 59 -18.12 1.53 -9.40
N ALA A 60 -16.94 0.99 -9.06
CA ALA A 60 -15.71 1.34 -9.72
C ALA A 60 -15.59 0.69 -11.11
N GLU A 61 -15.14 1.47 -12.07
CA GLU A 61 -14.83 1.02 -13.44
C GLU A 61 -13.53 0.20 -13.50
N ALA A 62 -12.63 0.46 -12.55
CA ALA A 62 -11.36 -0.25 -12.42
C ALA A 62 -10.86 -0.27 -10.98
N ASP A 63 -10.16 -1.36 -10.63
CA ASP A 63 -9.43 -1.59 -9.39
C ASP A 63 -8.00 -2.04 -9.72
N MET A 64 -7.01 -1.30 -9.23
CA MET A 64 -5.59 -1.54 -9.45
C MET A 64 -4.83 -1.59 -8.11
N PRO A 65 -4.77 -2.76 -7.45
CA PRO A 65 -3.86 -2.97 -6.33
C PRO A 65 -2.40 -3.02 -6.81
N ILE A 66 -1.54 -2.31 -6.08
CA ILE A 66 -0.13 -2.21 -6.38
C ILE A 66 0.70 -2.21 -5.09
N ALA A 67 1.80 -2.95 -5.09
CA ALA A 67 2.78 -2.92 -4.01
C ALA A 67 4.19 -2.73 -4.57
N MET A 68 5.01 -1.94 -3.88
CA MET A 68 6.37 -1.62 -4.32
C MET A 68 7.36 -1.73 -3.16
N ALA A 69 8.62 -1.97 -3.53
CA ALA A 69 9.81 -1.80 -2.70
C ALA A 69 10.41 -0.40 -3.00
N PRO A 70 10.08 0.65 -2.21
CA PRO A 70 10.31 2.03 -2.62
C PRO A 70 11.78 2.43 -2.71
N SER A 71 12.66 1.88 -1.86
CA SER A 71 14.10 2.12 -1.94
C SER A 71 14.75 1.47 -3.15
N LEU A 72 14.17 0.39 -3.68
CA LEU A 72 14.63 -0.25 -4.91
C LEU A 72 13.95 0.30 -6.17
N GLY A 73 12.85 1.04 -6.02
CA GLY A 73 12.02 1.50 -7.13
C GLY A 73 11.34 0.36 -7.89
N GLN A 74 11.19 -0.81 -7.26
CA GLN A 74 10.68 -2.03 -7.90
C GLN A 74 9.21 -2.27 -7.55
N VAL A 75 8.43 -2.68 -8.54
CA VAL A 75 7.06 -3.17 -8.35
C VAL A 75 7.12 -4.64 -7.94
N VAL A 76 6.48 -4.96 -6.82
CA VAL A 76 6.42 -6.32 -6.25
C VAL A 76 5.10 -6.99 -6.63
N LEU A 77 4.02 -6.22 -6.68
CA LEU A 77 2.70 -6.67 -7.10
C LEU A 77 2.04 -5.58 -7.93
N LEU A 78 1.42 -5.99 -9.03
CA LEU A 78 0.53 -5.16 -9.84
C LEU A 78 -0.58 -6.06 -10.36
N GLN A 79 -1.83 -5.71 -10.06
CA GLN A 79 -2.99 -6.35 -10.67
C GLN A 79 -3.94 -5.25 -11.13
N ILE A 80 -4.72 -5.53 -12.18
CA ILE A 80 -5.73 -4.61 -12.69
C ILE A 80 -6.98 -5.43 -12.96
N ASN A 81 -8.10 -4.99 -12.40
CA ASN A 81 -9.43 -5.46 -12.70
C ASN A 81 -10.20 -4.28 -13.30
N GLY A 82 -10.96 -4.52 -14.37
CA GLY A 82 -11.68 -3.45 -15.08
C GLY A 82 -10.86 -2.81 -16.20
N VAL A 83 -11.23 -1.59 -16.60
CA VAL A 83 -10.69 -0.93 -17.80
C VAL A 83 -10.05 0.41 -17.44
N LEU A 84 -8.76 0.53 -17.78
CA LEU A 84 -8.01 1.78 -17.73
C LEU A 84 -7.39 2.04 -19.09
N THR A 85 -7.45 3.27 -19.56
CA THR A 85 -6.64 3.75 -20.68
C THR A 85 -5.16 3.80 -20.29
N VAL A 86 -4.26 3.93 -21.26
CA VAL A 86 -2.81 4.02 -21.00
C VAL A 86 -2.48 5.28 -20.21
N GLU A 87 -3.16 6.38 -20.50
CA GLU A 87 -3.03 7.66 -19.80
C GLU A 87 -3.48 7.54 -18.35
N GLU A 88 -4.65 6.94 -18.12
CA GLU A 88 -5.18 6.70 -16.77
C GLU A 88 -4.30 5.73 -15.98
N PHE A 89 -3.79 4.67 -16.60
CA PHE A 89 -2.87 3.74 -15.96
C PHE A 89 -1.60 4.45 -15.47
N ASN A 90 -1.00 5.31 -16.30
CA ASN A 90 0.18 6.08 -15.92
C ASN A 90 -0.12 7.07 -14.78
N ALA A 91 -1.27 7.74 -14.83
CA ALA A 91 -1.71 8.63 -13.76
C ALA A 91 -1.96 7.85 -12.44
N ALA A 92 -2.59 6.68 -12.53
CA ALA A 92 -2.85 5.80 -11.40
C ALA A 92 -1.55 5.28 -10.77
N LEU A 93 -0.56 4.90 -11.60
CA LEU A 93 0.75 4.48 -11.13
C LEU A 93 1.49 5.60 -10.38
N GLN A 94 1.41 6.85 -10.87
CA GLN A 94 1.99 7.99 -10.16
C GLN A 94 1.28 8.28 -8.84
N LEU A 95 -0.05 8.19 -8.81
CA LEU A 95 -0.85 8.36 -7.61
C LEU A 95 -0.51 7.29 -6.56
N ALA A 96 -0.46 6.03 -6.99
CA ALA A 96 -0.06 4.91 -6.15
C ALA A 96 1.34 5.11 -5.54
N ARG A 97 2.32 5.51 -6.37
CA ARG A 97 3.69 5.72 -5.91
C ARG A 97 3.76 6.78 -4.80
N LYS A 98 2.96 7.85 -4.89
CA LYS A 98 2.88 8.87 -3.83
C LYS A 98 2.34 8.28 -2.53
N GLY A 99 1.22 7.55 -2.60
CA GLY A 99 0.63 6.89 -1.43
C GLY A 99 1.58 5.87 -0.79
N ILE A 100 2.21 5.02 -1.59
CA ILE A 100 3.19 4.03 -1.13
C ILE A 100 4.36 4.71 -0.40
N LEU A 101 4.86 5.84 -0.90
CA LEU A 101 5.95 6.57 -0.24
C LEU A 101 5.54 7.14 1.12
N GLU A 102 4.28 7.53 1.30
CA GLU A 102 3.76 7.96 2.60
C GLU A 102 3.68 6.79 3.58
N ILE A 103 3.10 5.66 3.17
CA ILE A 103 3.05 4.43 3.98
C ILE A 103 4.46 3.98 4.37
N TYR A 104 5.39 3.99 3.41
CA TYR A 104 6.77 3.57 3.63
C TYR A 104 7.50 4.41 4.68
N LYS A 105 7.25 5.73 4.71
CA LYS A 105 7.78 6.61 5.78
C LYS A 105 7.21 6.21 7.13
N LEU A 106 5.90 5.98 7.22
CA LEU A 106 5.23 5.56 8.45
C LEU A 106 5.71 4.19 8.94
N GLN A 107 5.93 3.22 8.04
CA GLN A 107 6.50 1.91 8.38
C GLN A 107 7.89 2.06 9.04
N LYS A 108 8.76 2.90 8.46
CA LYS A 108 10.09 3.16 9.01
C LYS A 108 10.03 3.87 10.36
N GLU A 109 9.14 4.84 10.52
CA GLU A 109 8.93 5.54 11.79
C GLU A 109 8.41 4.61 12.87
N ALA A 110 7.48 3.71 12.55
CA ALA A 110 6.94 2.72 13.49
C ALA A 110 8.03 1.77 14.01
N LEU A 111 8.84 1.21 13.10
CA LEU A 111 9.97 0.36 13.49
C LEU A 111 10.99 1.12 14.34
N ARG A 112 11.33 2.35 13.96
CA ARG A 112 12.26 3.20 14.73
C ARG A 112 11.75 3.48 16.14
N LYS A 113 10.48 3.87 16.31
CA LYS A 113 9.89 4.16 17.63
C LYS A 113 9.95 2.93 18.53
N LYS A 114 9.51 1.77 18.04
CA LYS A 114 9.52 0.52 18.80
C LYS A 114 10.91 0.18 19.36
N TYR A 115 11.94 0.16 18.52
CA TYR A 115 13.30 -0.18 18.96
C TYR A 115 14.06 0.97 19.64
N ALA A 116 13.64 2.23 19.45
CA ALA A 116 14.15 3.34 20.24
C ALA A 116 13.70 3.23 21.70
N GLU A 117 12.44 2.88 21.93
CA GLU A 117 11.86 2.69 23.27
C GLU A 117 12.43 1.44 23.97
N THR A 118 12.59 0.32 23.25
CA THR A 118 13.21 -0.91 23.80
C THR A 118 14.63 -0.70 24.31
N ARG A 119 15.37 0.30 23.78
CA ARG A 119 16.74 0.62 24.21
C ARG A 119 16.82 1.44 25.50
N VAL A 120 15.70 1.99 25.98
CA VAL A 120 15.65 2.83 27.19
C VAL A 120 15.27 2.01 28.43
N GLU A 121 14.62 0.85 28.24
CA GLU A 121 14.15 -0.02 29.32
C GLU A 121 15.04 -1.24 29.62
N GLY A 122 16.13 -1.44 28.85
CA GLY A 122 17.10 -2.52 29.05
C GLY A 122 18.45 -2.01 29.54
#